data_AF-F8VZI7-F1
#
_entry.id   AF-F8VZI7-F1
#
_cell.length_a   1.000
_cell.length_b   1.000
_cell.length_c   1.000
_cell.angle_alpha   90.00
_cell.angle_beta   90.00
_cell.angle_gamma   90.00
#
_symmetry.space_group_name_H-M   'P 1'
#
loop_
_entity.id
_entity.type
_entity.pdbx_description
1 polymer ?
#
loop_
_entity_poly.entity_id
_entity_poly.type
_entity_poly.pdbx_seq_one_letter_code
_entity_poly.pdbx_strand_id
1 'polypeptide(L)'
;MAAETLLSSLLGLLLLGLLLPASLTGGVGSLNLEELSEMRYGIEILPLPVMGGQSQSSDVVIVSSKYKQRYECRLPAGAIHFQREREEETPAYQGPGIPELLSPMRDAPCLLKTYGNGSKCDLNGRPREAEVRFLCDEGAGISGDYIDRVDEPLSCSYVLTI
;
A
#
# COMPACT_ATOMS: atom_id res chain seq x y z
N MET A 1 -59.92 -23.70 -11.62
CA MET A 1 -59.18 -22.42 -11.75
C MET A 1 -58.57 -21.92 -10.43
N ALA A 2 -58.43 -22.75 -9.38
CA ALA A 2 -57.82 -22.33 -8.10
C ALA A 2 -56.47 -23.03 -7.79
N ALA A 3 -56.17 -24.15 -8.45
CA ALA A 3 -54.93 -24.91 -8.23
C ALA A 3 -53.73 -24.33 -9.01
N GLU A 4 -53.96 -23.74 -10.18
CA GLU A 4 -52.89 -23.20 -11.04
C GLU A 4 -52.33 -21.87 -10.52
N THR A 5 -53.17 -21.04 -9.89
CA THR A 5 -52.75 -19.78 -9.25
C THR A 5 -51.89 -20.04 -8.00
N LEU A 6 -52.17 -21.14 -7.29
CA LEU A 6 -51.42 -21.57 -6.11
C LEU A 6 -50.03 -22.12 -6.51
N LEU A 7 -49.95 -22.93 -7.58
CA LEU A 7 -48.66 -23.38 -8.13
C LEU A 7 -47.82 -22.22 -8.67
N SER A 8 -48.43 -21.26 -9.39
CA SER A 8 -47.71 -20.11 -9.93
C SER A 8 -47.16 -19.20 -8.82
N SER A 9 -47.91 -19.04 -7.72
CA SER A 9 -47.45 -18.28 -6.55
C SER A 9 -46.29 -19.00 -5.84
N LEU A 10 -46.42 -20.31 -5.61
CA LEU A 10 -45.36 -21.15 -5.03
C LEU A 10 -44.08 -21.15 -5.89
N LEU A 11 -44.20 -21.21 -7.21
CA LEU A 11 -43.06 -21.15 -8.14
C LEU A 11 -42.38 -19.76 -8.09
N GLY A 12 -43.18 -18.69 -8.00
CA GLY A 12 -42.68 -17.32 -7.88
C GLY A 12 -41.91 -17.08 -6.58
N LEU A 13 -42.38 -17.62 -5.45
CA LEU A 13 -41.66 -17.59 -4.18
C LEU A 13 -40.36 -18.43 -4.22
N LEU A 14 -40.37 -19.57 -4.90
CA LEU A 14 -39.16 -20.40 -5.10
C LEU A 14 -38.09 -19.66 -5.93
N LEU A 15 -38.52 -18.97 -7.00
CA LEU A 15 -37.64 -18.18 -7.87
C LEU A 15 -37.06 -16.95 -7.15
N LEU A 16 -37.84 -16.28 -6.28
CA LEU A 16 -37.38 -15.14 -5.49
C LEU A 16 -36.33 -15.56 -4.44
N GLY A 17 -36.43 -16.79 -3.91
CA GLY A 17 -35.44 -17.37 -3.01
C GLY A 17 -34.13 -17.77 -3.70
N LEU A 18 -34.15 -18.14 -4.99
CA LEU A 18 -32.95 -18.46 -5.77
C LEU A 18 -32.19 -17.23 -6.27
N LEU A 19 -32.83 -16.05 -6.30
CA LEU A 19 -32.27 -14.80 -6.84
C LEU A 19 -31.62 -13.89 -5.79
N LEU A 20 -31.59 -14.28 -4.51
CA LEU A 20 -30.69 -13.67 -3.52
C LEU A 20 -29.39 -14.49 -3.48
N PRO A 21 -28.36 -14.15 -4.30
CA PRO A 21 -27.03 -14.63 -3.98
C PRO A 21 -26.68 -14.06 -2.61
N ALA A 22 -26.32 -14.94 -1.68
CA ALA A 22 -25.74 -14.56 -0.40
C ALA A 22 -24.37 -13.90 -0.64
N SER A 23 -24.38 -12.63 -1.04
CA SER A 23 -23.18 -11.81 -1.21
C SER A 23 -22.76 -11.23 0.14
N LEU A 24 -22.30 -12.11 1.03
CA LEU A 24 -21.51 -11.75 2.22
C LEU A 24 -20.39 -12.78 2.38
N THR A 25 -19.55 -12.95 1.35
CA THR A 25 -18.21 -13.48 1.56
C THR A 25 -17.34 -12.32 2.07
N GLY A 26 -17.54 -11.94 3.33
CA GLY A 26 -16.56 -11.15 4.04
C GLY A 26 -15.32 -12.01 4.20
N GLY A 27 -14.23 -11.65 3.52
CA GLY A 27 -12.93 -12.26 3.76
C GLY A 27 -12.51 -11.96 5.19
N VAL A 28 -12.56 -12.96 6.06
CA VAL A 28 -11.98 -12.88 7.40
C VAL A 28 -10.47 -13.00 7.26
N GLY A 29 -9.79 -11.87 7.17
CA GLY A 29 -8.34 -11.82 7.39
C GLY A 29 -8.08 -12.08 8.87
N SER A 30 -7.67 -13.31 9.21
CA SER A 30 -7.19 -13.62 10.55
C SER A 30 -5.70 -13.32 10.60
N LEU A 31 -5.33 -12.28 11.35
CA LEU A 31 -3.95 -12.07 11.74
C LEU A 31 -3.71 -12.94 12.99
N ASN A 32 -2.83 -13.94 12.87
CA ASN A 32 -2.44 -14.78 14.00
C ASN A 32 -1.55 -13.95 14.94
N LEU A 33 -2.17 -13.31 15.93
CA LEU A 33 -1.49 -12.47 16.91
C LEU A 33 -0.60 -13.28 17.86
N GLU A 34 -0.79 -14.61 17.94
CA GLU A 34 0.02 -15.51 18.75
C GLU A 34 1.47 -15.59 18.20
N GLU A 35 1.62 -15.63 16.87
CA GLU A 35 2.92 -15.63 16.15
C GLU A 35 3.74 -14.35 16.43
N LEU A 36 3.07 -13.20 16.57
CA LEU A 36 3.75 -11.94 16.88
C LEU A 36 4.15 -11.84 18.37
N SER A 37 3.53 -12.64 19.24
CA SER A 37 3.73 -12.59 20.69
C SER A 37 4.81 -13.54 21.22
N GLU A 38 5.19 -14.54 20.41
CA GLU A 38 6.16 -15.58 20.74
C GLU A 38 7.61 -15.05 20.71
N MET A 39 7.91 -14.04 19.88
CA MET A 39 9.27 -13.51 19.74
C MET A 39 9.49 -12.23 20.55
N ARG A 40 9.99 -12.36 21.78
CA ARG A 40 10.45 -11.24 22.61
C ARG A 40 11.97 -11.12 22.52
N TYR A 41 12.47 -10.03 21.91
CA TYR A 41 13.90 -9.73 21.91
C TYR A 41 14.20 -8.45 22.68
N GLY A 42 15.31 -8.46 23.42
CA GLY A 42 15.89 -7.28 24.04
C GLY A 42 17.04 -6.76 23.18
N ILE A 43 17.20 -5.45 23.11
CA ILE A 43 18.37 -4.82 22.48
C ILE A 43 19.38 -4.50 23.57
N GLU A 44 20.55 -5.11 23.51
CA GLU A 44 21.68 -4.79 24.38
C GLU A 44 22.81 -4.20 23.54
N ILE A 45 23.26 -2.99 23.90
CA ILE A 45 24.39 -2.33 23.24
C ILE A 45 25.64 -2.63 24.06
N LEU A 46 26.61 -3.29 23.44
CA LEU A 46 27.89 -3.56 24.09
C LEU A 46 28.60 -2.26 24.47
N PRO A 47 29.23 -2.19 25.65
CA PRO A 47 29.97 -1.00 26.08
C PRO A 47 31.30 -0.81 25.34
N LEU A 48 31.76 -1.84 24.62
CA LEU A 48 33.03 -1.85 23.89
C LEU A 48 32.77 -1.64 22.39
N PRO A 49 33.42 -0.66 21.75
CA PRO A 49 33.30 -0.47 20.31
C PRO A 49 33.97 -1.63 19.56
N VAL A 50 33.26 -2.21 18.59
CA VAL A 50 33.77 -3.27 17.72
C VAL A 50 34.25 -2.68 16.40
N MET A 51 35.31 -3.25 15.81
CA MET A 51 35.74 -2.87 14.46
C MET A 51 34.76 -3.43 13.42
N GLY A 52 34.04 -2.53 12.74
CA GLY A 52 33.05 -2.94 11.75
C GLY A 52 33.66 -3.71 10.57
N GLY A 53 32.97 -4.77 10.13
CA GLY A 53 33.34 -5.53 8.92
C GLY A 53 34.21 -6.77 9.16
N GLN A 54 34.40 -7.20 10.41
CA GLN A 54 35.12 -8.45 10.72
C GLN A 54 34.23 -9.70 10.69
N SER A 55 32.90 -9.56 10.68
CA SER A 55 31.95 -10.66 10.70
C SER A 55 31.21 -10.73 9.35
N GLN A 56 31.50 -11.76 8.56
CA GLN A 56 30.67 -12.14 7.39
C GLN A 56 29.73 -13.30 7.74
N SER A 57 29.31 -13.38 8.99
CA SER A 57 28.45 -14.46 9.46
C SER A 57 26.99 -14.12 9.15
N SER A 58 26.20 -15.13 8.77
CA SER A 58 24.79 -14.98 8.37
C SER A 58 23.87 -14.48 9.50
N ASP A 59 24.39 -14.41 10.72
CA ASP A 59 23.72 -13.93 11.93
C ASP A 59 23.98 -12.45 12.21
N VAL A 60 24.71 -11.72 11.36
CA VAL A 60 25.04 -10.31 11.57
C VAL A 60 24.29 -9.38 10.60
N VAL A 61 23.58 -8.41 11.16
CA VAL A 61 22.82 -7.38 10.43
C VAL A 61 23.35 -5.99 10.76
N ILE A 62 23.51 -5.16 9.73
CA ILE A 62 23.98 -3.78 9.90
C ILE A 62 22.78 -2.83 9.88
N VAL A 63 22.60 -2.08 10.96
CA VAL A 63 21.52 -1.08 11.11
C VAL A 63 22.09 0.31 11.31
N SER A 64 21.45 1.30 10.69
CA SER A 64 21.83 2.71 10.81
C SER A 64 20.77 3.51 11.57
N SER A 65 21.20 4.26 12.57
CA SER A 65 20.35 5.22 13.29
C SER A 65 20.04 6.46 12.42
N LYS A 66 19.01 7.22 12.80
CA LYS A 66 18.66 8.54 12.24
C LYS A 66 19.86 9.50 12.20
N TYR A 67 20.79 9.38 13.15
CA TYR A 67 21.99 10.21 13.25
C TYR A 67 23.20 9.63 12.51
N LYS A 68 22.99 8.69 11.58
CA LYS A 68 24.03 8.03 10.77
C LYS A 68 25.05 7.21 11.57
N GLN A 69 24.74 6.87 12.81
CA GLN A 69 25.51 5.89 13.58
C GLN A 69 25.23 4.50 13.02
N ARG A 70 26.28 3.74 12.74
CA ARG A 70 26.17 2.37 12.21
C ARG A 70 26.39 1.40 13.36
N TYR A 71 25.46 0.48 13.53
CA TYR A 71 25.50 -0.58 14.52
C TYR A 71 25.54 -1.92 13.83
N GLU A 72 26.35 -2.82 14.39
CA GLU A 72 26.41 -4.22 13.99
C GLU A 72 25.61 -5.02 15.01
N CYS A 73 24.48 -5.59 14.58
CA CYS A 73 23.57 -6.35 15.42
C CYS A 73 23.74 -7.84 15.12
N ARG A 74 24.06 -8.63 16.14
CA ARG A 74 24.12 -10.08 16.03
C ARG A 74 22.80 -10.69 16.48
N LEU A 75 22.16 -11.43 15.58
CA LEU A 75 20.88 -12.09 15.81
C LEU A 75 21.07 -13.35 16.69
N PRO A 76 20.14 -13.64 17.61
CA PRO A 76 20.18 -14.87 18.40
C PRO A 76 19.88 -16.09 17.51
N ALA A 77 20.44 -17.25 17.85
CA ALA A 77 20.34 -18.47 17.05
C ALA A 77 18.89 -18.92 16.76
N GLY A 78 17.96 -18.66 17.69
CA GLY A 78 16.52 -18.97 17.50
C GLY A 78 15.86 -18.19 16.35
N ALA A 79 16.33 -16.97 16.06
CA ALA A 79 15.84 -16.20 14.92
C ALA A 79 16.36 -16.75 13.58
N ILE A 80 17.58 -17.31 13.56
CA ILE A 80 18.19 -17.90 12.37
C ILE A 80 17.60 -19.29 12.06
N HIS A 81 17.24 -20.06 13.10
CA HIS A 81 16.66 -21.38 12.94
C HIS A 81 15.27 -21.33 12.26
N PHE A 82 14.46 -20.33 12.62
CA PHE A 82 13.13 -20.12 12.05
C PHE A 82 13.18 -19.78 10.55
N GLN A 83 14.20 -19.04 10.11
CA GLN A 83 14.42 -18.77 8.69
C GLN A 83 14.80 -20.04 7.93
N ARG A 84 15.68 -20.88 8.51
CA ARG A 84 16.22 -22.05 7.81
C ARG A 84 15.24 -23.22 7.72
N GLU A 85 14.42 -23.46 8.73
CA GLU A 85 13.36 -24.48 8.65
C GLU A 85 12.20 -24.05 7.74
N ARG A 86 11.91 -22.74 7.67
CA ARG A 86 10.84 -22.20 6.80
C ARG A 86 11.24 -22.14 5.32
N GLU A 87 12.52 -21.92 5.01
CA GLU A 87 13.03 -21.92 3.63
C GLU A 87 12.95 -23.30 2.95
N GLU A 88 12.96 -24.40 3.72
CA GLU A 88 12.92 -25.76 3.17
C GLU A 88 11.49 -26.34 3.08
N GLU A 89 10.56 -25.92 3.96
CA GLU A 89 9.20 -26.48 4.01
C GLU A 89 8.07 -25.57 3.49
N THR A 90 8.27 -24.26 3.38
CA THR A 90 7.24 -23.40 2.75
C THR A 90 7.50 -23.25 1.26
N PRO A 91 6.54 -23.57 0.37
CA PRO A 91 6.73 -23.34 -1.05
C PRO A 91 7.04 -21.85 -1.26
N ALA A 92 8.17 -21.57 -1.89
CA ALA A 92 8.56 -20.22 -2.27
C ALA A 92 7.37 -19.53 -2.92
N TYR A 93 7.03 -18.33 -2.44
CA TYR A 93 5.89 -17.57 -2.93
C TYR A 93 5.88 -17.54 -4.47
N GLN A 94 4.88 -18.20 -5.06
CA GLN A 94 4.75 -18.35 -6.52
C GLN A 94 3.94 -17.20 -7.15
N GLY A 95 3.63 -16.18 -6.37
CA GLY A 95 2.84 -15.04 -6.85
C GLY A 95 3.69 -14.03 -7.62
N PRO A 96 3.03 -12.98 -8.15
CA PRO A 96 3.68 -11.92 -8.90
C PRO A 96 4.78 -11.25 -8.07
N GLY A 97 5.89 -10.91 -8.72
CA GLY A 97 6.97 -10.18 -8.05
C GLY A 97 6.49 -8.83 -7.52
N ILE A 98 7.21 -8.28 -6.53
CA ILE A 98 6.92 -6.95 -5.94
C ILE A 98 6.68 -5.87 -7.03
N PRO A 99 7.47 -5.78 -8.13
CA PRO A 99 7.21 -4.79 -9.19
C PRO A 99 5.88 -4.97 -9.92
N GLU A 100 5.41 -6.21 -10.04
CA GLU A 100 4.21 -6.58 -10.77
C GLU A 100 2.95 -6.34 -9.93
N LEU A 101 3.06 -6.53 -8.60
CA LEU A 101 2.07 -6.08 -7.63
C LEU A 101 1.93 -4.55 -7.57
N LEU A 102 3.03 -3.82 -7.79
CA LEU A 102 3.04 -2.35 -7.79
C LEU A 102 2.71 -1.74 -9.15
N SER A 103 2.66 -2.53 -10.23
CA SER A 103 2.32 -2.06 -11.57
C SER A 103 0.99 -1.28 -11.64
N PRO A 104 -0.09 -1.67 -10.92
CA PRO A 104 -1.35 -0.92 -10.99
C PRO A 104 -1.25 0.46 -10.36
N MET A 105 -0.26 0.73 -9.50
CA MET A 105 -0.03 2.08 -8.95
C MET A 105 0.72 2.99 -9.92
N ARG A 106 1.52 2.41 -10.82
CA ARG A 106 2.19 3.15 -11.91
C ARG A 106 1.20 3.56 -12.99
N ASP A 107 0.28 2.64 -13.32
CA ASP A 107 -0.70 2.84 -14.38
C ASP A 107 -2.05 3.37 -13.84
N ALA A 108 -2.18 3.50 -12.52
CA ALA A 108 -3.36 4.09 -11.89
C ALA A 108 -3.55 5.54 -12.38
N PRO A 109 -4.81 5.98 -12.52
CA PRO A 109 -5.10 7.37 -12.84
C PRO A 109 -4.48 8.29 -11.79
N CYS A 110 -3.71 9.29 -12.23
CA CYS A 110 -3.21 10.35 -11.36
C CYS A 110 -4.38 10.92 -10.56
N LEU A 111 -4.20 11.20 -9.28
CA LEU A 111 -5.22 11.92 -8.54
C LEU A 111 -5.35 13.31 -9.20
N LEU A 112 -6.56 13.66 -9.61
CA LEU A 112 -6.87 14.93 -10.26
C LEU A 112 -7.81 15.71 -9.36
N LYS A 113 -7.49 16.99 -9.14
CA LYS A 113 -8.38 17.91 -8.45
C LYS A 113 -8.61 19.15 -9.28
N THR A 114 -9.85 19.37 -9.69
CA THR A 114 -10.26 20.57 -10.41
C THR A 114 -10.77 21.63 -9.43
N TYR A 115 -10.22 22.83 -9.51
CA TYR A 115 -10.66 24.04 -8.83
C TYR A 115 -11.26 24.99 -9.86
N GLY A 116 -12.52 25.38 -9.66
CA GLY A 116 -13.23 26.31 -10.53
C GLY A 116 -13.69 27.56 -9.78
N ASN A 117 -14.35 28.46 -10.50
CA ASN A 117 -14.90 29.72 -9.96
C ASN A 117 -13.86 30.64 -9.33
N GLY A 118 -12.65 30.69 -9.90
CA GLY A 118 -11.65 31.67 -9.52
C GLY A 118 -12.04 33.11 -9.88
N SER A 119 -11.11 34.03 -9.66
CA SER A 119 -11.29 35.43 -10.04
C SER A 119 -11.57 35.56 -11.55
N LYS A 120 -12.37 36.57 -11.93
CA LYS A 120 -12.65 36.83 -13.35
C LYS A 120 -11.35 37.22 -14.08
N CYS A 121 -11.14 36.57 -15.21
CA CYS A 121 -10.08 36.88 -16.15
C CYS A 121 -10.36 38.21 -16.83
N ASP A 122 -9.35 39.05 -16.94
CA ASP A 122 -9.36 40.35 -17.61
C ASP A 122 -9.44 40.21 -19.14
N LEU A 123 -8.82 39.16 -19.70
CA LEU A 123 -8.76 38.94 -21.15
C LEU A 123 -10.07 38.42 -21.75
N ASN A 124 -10.75 37.48 -21.07
CA ASN A 124 -11.92 36.79 -21.61
C ASN A 124 -13.16 36.85 -20.71
N GLY A 125 -13.07 37.49 -19.54
CA GLY A 125 -14.17 37.63 -18.58
C GLY A 125 -14.59 36.34 -17.86
N ARG A 126 -14.00 35.19 -18.18
CA ARG A 126 -14.34 33.89 -17.59
C ARG A 126 -13.71 33.74 -16.21
N PRO A 127 -14.33 33.00 -15.27
CA PRO A 127 -13.69 32.67 -14.00
C PRO A 127 -12.45 31.80 -14.26
N ARG A 128 -11.35 32.07 -13.56
CA ARG A 128 -10.14 31.23 -13.61
C ARG A 128 -10.44 29.82 -13.12
N GLU A 129 -9.79 28.85 -13.75
CA GLU A 129 -9.87 27.42 -13.40
C GLU A 129 -8.47 26.83 -13.26
N ALA A 130 -8.33 25.80 -12.42
CA ALA A 130 -7.09 25.10 -12.21
C ALA A 130 -7.31 23.58 -12.08
N GLU A 131 -6.47 22.78 -12.73
CA GLU A 131 -6.39 21.34 -12.58
C GLU A 131 -5.10 20.98 -11.85
N VAL A 132 -5.21 20.33 -10.70
CA VAL A 132 -4.06 19.85 -9.91
C VAL A 132 -3.90 18.35 -10.15
N ARG A 133 -2.72 17.95 -10.61
CA ARG A 133 -2.31 16.56 -10.87
C ARG A 133 -1.30 16.15 -9.82
N PHE A 134 -1.60 15.08 -9.08
CA PHE A 134 -0.67 14.52 -8.12
C PHE A 134 0.10 13.36 -8.75
N LEU A 135 1.43 13.44 -8.70
CA LEU A 135 2.36 12.43 -9.17
C LEU A 135 3.14 11.85 -7.98
N CYS A 136 3.61 10.61 -8.14
CA CYS A 136 4.48 9.99 -7.15
C CYS A 136 5.93 10.34 -7.48
N ASP A 137 6.58 11.08 -6.58
CA ASP A 137 8.03 11.33 -6.64
C ASP A 137 8.78 10.32 -5.76
N GLU A 138 9.56 9.44 -6.40
CA GLU A 138 10.37 8.42 -5.74
C GLU A 138 11.50 9.04 -4.88
N GLY A 139 11.90 10.29 -5.15
CA GLY A 139 12.91 11.03 -4.39
C GLY A 139 12.35 11.82 -3.20
N ALA A 140 11.04 12.06 -3.15
CA ALA A 140 10.39 12.93 -2.15
C ALA A 140 10.04 12.25 -0.83
N GLY A 141 10.34 10.96 -0.64
CA GLY A 141 9.98 10.20 0.58
C GLY A 141 10.47 10.78 1.92
N ILE A 142 11.27 11.87 1.89
CA ILE A 142 11.82 12.58 3.05
C ILE A 142 11.46 14.08 3.07
N SER A 143 11.07 14.67 1.93
CA SER A 143 10.73 16.08 1.77
C SER A 143 9.27 16.18 1.33
N GLY A 144 8.39 16.70 2.20
CA GLY A 144 6.95 16.74 1.96
C GLY A 144 6.52 17.44 0.66
N ASP A 145 5.21 17.40 0.40
CA ASP A 145 4.59 17.80 -0.87
C ASP A 145 5.05 19.19 -1.36
N TYR A 146 5.48 19.27 -2.62
CA TYR A 146 5.92 20.50 -3.28
C TYR A 146 5.28 20.62 -4.66
N ILE A 147 5.19 21.85 -5.19
CA ILE A 147 4.69 22.08 -6.54
C ILE A 147 5.85 21.87 -7.51
N ASP A 148 5.82 20.78 -8.26
CA ASP A 148 6.82 20.48 -9.30
C ASP A 148 6.67 21.42 -10.51
N ARG A 149 5.43 21.65 -10.96
CA ARG A 149 5.20 22.41 -12.19
C ARG A 149 3.89 23.19 -12.19
N VAL A 150 3.90 24.35 -12.83
CA VAL A 150 2.70 25.18 -13.06
C VAL A 150 2.69 25.60 -14.52
N ASP A 151 1.66 25.16 -15.26
CA ASP A 151 1.42 25.55 -16.64
C ASP A 151 0.17 26.41 -16.78
N GLU A 152 0.17 27.27 -17.80
CA GLU A 152 -1.01 27.97 -18.30
C GLU A 152 -1.22 27.61 -19.78
N PRO A 153 -1.79 26.43 -20.10
CA PRO A 153 -1.99 26.00 -21.48
C PRO A 153 -2.97 26.90 -22.25
N LEU A 154 -3.91 27.52 -21.54
CA LEU A 154 -4.87 28.49 -22.06
C LEU A 154 -4.95 29.66 -21.10
N SER A 155 -5.12 30.88 -21.62
CA SER A 155 -5.22 32.07 -20.78
C SER A 155 -6.31 31.92 -19.72
N CYS A 156 -5.94 32.05 -18.45
CA CYS A 156 -6.79 31.88 -17.27
C CYS A 156 -7.24 30.44 -16.95
N SER A 157 -6.55 29.43 -17.49
CA SER A 157 -6.68 28.01 -17.16
C SER A 157 -5.32 27.44 -16.78
N TYR A 158 -5.20 26.91 -15.57
CA TYR A 158 -3.91 26.51 -15.00
C TYR A 158 -3.84 24.99 -14.79
N VAL A 159 -2.66 24.41 -14.97
CA VAL A 159 -2.38 23.00 -14.60
C VAL A 159 -1.21 22.97 -13.64
N LEU A 160 -1.47 22.51 -12.42
CA LEU A 160 -0.45 22.34 -11.39
C LEU A 160 -0.09 20.87 -11.27
N THR A 161 1.19 20.55 -11.24
CA THR A 161 1.71 19.21 -10.97
C THR A 161 2.38 19.26 -9.60
N ILE A 162 1.89 18.41 -8.69
CA ILE A 162 2.42 18.20 -7.34
C ILE A 162 3.05 16.82 -7.31
#